data_AF-A0A2S9XBC6-F1
#
_entry.id   AF-A0A2S9XBC6-F1
#
_cell.length_a   1.000
_cell.length_b   1.000
_cell.length_c   1.000
_cell.angle_alpha   90.00
_cell.angle_beta   90.00
_cell.angle_gamma   90.00
#
_symmetry.space_group_name_H-M   'P 1'
#
loop_
_entity.id
_entity.type
_entity.pdbx_description
1 polymer ?
#
loop_
_entity_poly.entity_id
_entity_poly.type
_entity_poly.pdbx_seq_one_letter_code
_entity_poly.pdbx_strand_id
1 'polypeptide(L)'
;MRTGELIKRLVDSLERAFRLGEYELQVVHHVLFGRSCGAIAWRLGIRETTVHKHLHRLFAKTRCDSRRELYDLALRLAARDEIVGSFGRTAAA
;
A
#
# COMPACT_ATOMS: atom_id res chain seq x y z
N MET A 1 9.75 6.04 -15.29
CA MET A 1 8.65 5.58 -14.41
C MET A 1 7.98 6.81 -13.82
N ARG A 2 6.68 7.03 -14.05
CA ARG A 2 5.95 8.12 -13.38
C ARG A 2 5.72 7.74 -11.93
N THR A 3 5.84 8.66 -10.98
CA THR A 3 5.66 8.40 -9.53
C THR A 3 4.34 7.68 -9.22
N GLY A 4 3.24 8.04 -9.90
CA GLY A 4 1.95 7.38 -9.72
C GLY A 4 1.93 5.90 -10.11
N GLU A 5 2.75 5.48 -11.07
CA GLU A 5 2.84 4.09 -11.53
C GLU A 5 3.61 3.22 -10.53
N LEU A 6 4.68 3.77 -9.93
CA LEU A 6 5.36 3.12 -8.82
C LEU A 6 4.40 2.89 -7.65
N ILE A 7 3.68 3.93 -7.21
CA ILE A 7 2.77 3.82 -6.08
C ILE A 7 1.69 2.77 -6.35
N LYS A 8 1.11 2.76 -7.57
CA LYS A 8 0.14 1.73 -7.94
C LYS A 8 0.71 0.32 -7.76
N ARG A 9 1.93 0.06 -8.26
CA ARG A 9 2.57 -1.27 -8.11
C ARG A 9 2.80 -1.64 -6.64
N LEU A 10 3.19 -0.68 -5.79
CA LEU A 10 3.35 -0.90 -4.36
C LEU A 10 2.01 -1.24 -3.67
N VAL A 11 0.94 -0.52 -4.02
CA VAL A 11 -0.41 -0.78 -3.50
C VAL A 11 -0.88 -2.18 -3.94
N ASP A 12 -0.72 -2.53 -5.21
CA ASP A 12 -1.12 -3.84 -5.75
C ASP A 12 -0.39 -4.99 -5.04
N SER A 13 0.92 -4.84 -4.75
CA SER A 13 1.68 -5.83 -3.98
C SER A 13 1.19 -5.98 -2.54
N LEU A 14 0.81 -4.87 -1.87
CA LEU A 14 0.22 -4.91 -0.53
C LEU A 14 -1.18 -5.54 -0.54
N GLU A 15 -2.00 -5.23 -1.56
CA GLU A 15 -3.33 -5.81 -1.75
C GLU A 15 -3.24 -7.33 -1.84
N ARG A 16 -2.36 -7.85 -2.71
CA ARG A 16 -2.16 -9.28 -2.89
C ARG A 16 -1.67 -9.97 -1.63
N ALA A 17 -0.74 -9.35 -0.91
CA ALA A 17 -0.14 -9.93 0.29
C ALA A 17 -1.10 -9.97 1.49
N PHE A 18 -1.92 -8.94 1.67
CA PHE A 18 -2.71 -8.75 2.91
C PHE A 18 -4.23 -8.73 2.69
N ARG A 19 -4.72 -8.89 1.45
CA ARG A 19 -6.14 -8.83 1.07
C ARG A 19 -6.83 -7.59 1.65
N LEU A 20 -6.26 -6.44 1.34
CA LEU A 20 -6.80 -5.15 1.79
C LEU A 20 -8.17 -4.90 1.15
N GLY A 21 -9.13 -4.41 1.95
CA GLY A 21 -10.43 -3.99 1.43
C GLY A 21 -10.34 -2.65 0.68
N GLU A 22 -11.40 -2.30 -0.05
CA GLU A 22 -11.45 -1.10 -0.90
C GLU A 22 -11.10 0.20 -0.16
N TYR A 23 -11.65 0.38 1.04
CA TYR A 23 -11.33 1.55 1.88
C TYR A 23 -9.88 1.54 2.39
N GLU A 24 -9.33 0.36 2.69
CA GLU A 24 -7.95 0.22 3.13
C GLU A 24 -6.98 0.56 1.99
N LEU A 25 -7.30 0.16 0.76
CA LEU A 25 -6.54 0.50 -0.45
C LEU A 25 -6.50 2.00 -0.71
N GLN A 26 -7.63 2.69 -0.56
CA GLN A 26 -7.68 4.15 -0.72
C GLN A 26 -6.80 4.86 0.31
N VAL A 27 -6.82 4.42 1.57
CA VAL A 27 -5.97 4.96 2.63
C VAL A 27 -4.50 4.67 2.33
N VAL A 28 -4.14 3.42 2.01
CA VAL A 28 -2.76 3.02 1.67
C VAL A 28 -2.22 3.83 0.50
N HIS A 29 -2.99 3.99 -0.57
CA HIS A 29 -2.58 4.76 -1.74
C HIS A 29 -2.20 6.20 -1.36
N HIS A 30 -2.98 6.86 -0.50
CA HIS A 30 -2.65 8.22 -0.07
C HIS A 30 -1.48 8.28 0.92
N VAL A 31 -1.32 7.28 1.79
CA VAL A 31 -0.19 7.17 2.72
C VAL A 31 1.11 6.94 1.96
N LEU A 32 1.08 6.06 0.96
CA LEU A 32 2.19 5.80 0.03
C LEU A 32 2.45 6.94 -0.97
N PHE A 33 1.59 7.96 -0.99
CA PHE A 33 1.85 9.21 -1.67
C PHE A 33 2.45 10.28 -0.73
N GLY A 34 2.59 9.98 0.57
CA GLY A 34 3.12 10.91 1.56
C GLY A 34 2.09 11.91 2.09
N ARG A 35 0.77 11.68 1.91
CA ARG A 35 -0.25 12.58 2.44
C ARG A 35 -0.38 12.47 3.96
N SER A 36 -0.68 13.60 4.62
CA SER A 36 -1.02 13.66 6.04
C SER A 36 -2.42 13.08 6.30
N CYS A 37 -2.72 12.73 7.55
CA CYS A 37 -4.03 12.20 7.94
C CYS A 37 -5.15 13.20 7.64
N GLY A 38 -4.96 14.49 7.96
CA GLY A 38 -5.91 15.54 7.59
C GLY A 38 -6.16 15.67 6.08
N ALA A 39 -5.12 15.54 5.24
CA ALA A 39 -5.29 15.57 3.79
C ALA A 39 -6.06 14.35 3.26
N ILE A 40 -5.84 13.18 3.87
CA ILE A 40 -6.59 11.95 3.56
C ILE A 40 -8.05 12.10 3.98
N ALA A 41 -8.29 12.61 5.19
CA ALA A 41 -9.61 12.85 5.74
C ALA A 41 -10.44 13.76 4.84
N TRP A 42 -9.86 14.89 4.43
CA TRP A 42 -10.48 15.83 3.50
C TRP A 42 -10.80 15.18 2.15
N ARG A 43 -9.86 14.39 1.60
CA ARG A 43 -10.02 13.78 0.28
C ARG A 43 -11.01 12.62 0.25
N LEU A 44 -11.14 11.89 1.35
CA LEU A 44 -12.09 10.78 1.50
C LEU A 44 -13.44 11.22 2.10
N GLY A 45 -13.59 12.49 2.49
CA GLY A 45 -14.81 13.00 3.11
C GLY A 45 -15.11 12.38 4.49
N ILE A 46 -14.08 11.93 5.22
CA ILE A 46 -14.21 11.29 6.53
C ILE A 46 -13.50 12.09 7.62
N ARG A 47 -13.79 11.78 8.89
CA ARG A 47 -13.09 12.38 10.02
C ARG A 47 -11.65 11.90 10.09
N GLU A 48 -10.73 12.78 10.48
CA GLU A 48 -9.31 12.43 10.67
C GLU A 48 -9.10 11.32 11.71
N THR A 49 -9.91 11.30 12.77
CA THR A 49 -9.92 10.20 13.75
C THR A 49 -10.28 8.85 13.14
N THR A 50 -11.13 8.83 12.10
CA THR A 50 -11.45 7.63 11.33
C THR A 50 -10.25 7.18 10.50
N VAL A 51 -9.51 8.11 9.88
CA VAL A 51 -8.26 7.80 9.18
C VAL A 51 -7.23 7.16 10.12
N HIS A 52 -7.06 7.69 11.34
CA HIS A 52 -6.18 7.08 12.35
C HIS A 52 -6.59 5.65 12.70
N LYS A 53 -7.89 5.38 12.85
CA LYS A 53 -8.38 4.00 13.08
C LYS A 53 -8.07 3.07 11.92
N HIS A 54 -8.25 3.53 10.68
CA HIS A 54 -7.90 2.75 9.50
C HIS A 54 -6.39 2.47 9.41
N LEU A 55 -5.56 3.48 9.69
CA LEU A 55 -4.11 3.31 9.75
C LEU A 55 -3.69 2.31 10.82
N HIS A 56 -4.26 2.38 12.01
CA HIS A 56 -3.97 1.42 13.07
C HIS A 56 -4.34 -0.02 12.67
N ARG A 57 -5.50 -0.21 12.03
CA ARG A 57 -5.91 -1.54 11.53
C ARG A 57 -4.99 -2.04 10.42
N LEU A 58 -4.60 -1.15 9.51
CA LEU A 58 -3.66 -1.43 8.45
C LEU A 58 -2.31 -1.88 9.02
N PHE A 59 -1.75 -1.11 9.94
CA PHE A 59 -0.50 -1.39 10.65
C PHE A 59 -0.55 -2.72 11.41
N ALA A 60 -1.66 -3.01 12.09
CA ALA A 60 -1.87 -4.30 12.73
C ALA A 60 -1.91 -5.48 11.72
N LYS A 61 -2.55 -5.29 10.56
CA LYS A 61 -2.59 -6.30 9.49
C LYS A 61 -1.22 -6.53 8.86
N THR A 62 -0.49 -5.46 8.58
CA THR A 62 0.82 -5.53 7.91
C THR A 62 1.97 -5.80 8.88
N ARG A 63 1.72 -5.76 10.19
CA ARG A 63 2.72 -5.80 11.26
C ARG A 63 3.80 -4.72 11.10
N CYS A 64 3.37 -3.52 10.71
CA CYS A 64 4.23 -2.35 10.63
C CYS A 64 3.86 -1.38 11.74
N ASP A 65 4.85 -0.72 12.33
CA ASP A 65 4.63 0.27 13.40
C ASP A 65 4.68 1.70 12.87
N SER A 66 5.15 1.89 11.63
CA SER A 66 5.29 3.21 11.03
C SER A 66 4.95 3.26 9.54
N ARG A 67 4.68 4.46 9.04
CA ARG A 67 4.53 4.70 7.60
C ARG A 67 5.78 4.28 6.83
N ARG A 68 6.97 4.54 7.39
CA ARG A 68 8.23 4.18 6.77
C ARG A 68 8.35 2.67 6.60
N GLU A 69 8.05 1.90 7.65
CA GLU A 69 8.06 0.44 7.58
C GLU A 69 7.06 -0.10 6.57
N LEU A 70 5.89 0.53 6.45
CA LEU A 70 4.91 0.16 5.43
C LEU A 70 5.45 0.38 4.01
N TYR A 71 6.17 1.48 3.76
CA TYR A 71 6.84 1.72 2.48
C TYR A 71 7.94 0.69 2.21
N ASP A 72 8.81 0.44 3.19
CA ASP A 72 9.90 -0.53 3.07
C ASP A 72 9.34 -1.94 2.80
N LEU A 73 8.24 -2.31 3.47
CA LEU A 73 7.53 -3.56 3.23
C LEU A 73 6.95 -3.63 1.81
N ALA A 74 6.29 -2.57 1.35
CA ALA A 74 5.73 -2.53 0.00
C ALA A 74 6.82 -2.67 -1.07
N LEU A 75 7.98 -2.03 -0.88
CA LEU A 75 9.14 -2.16 -1.77
C LEU A 75 9.67 -3.60 -1.82
N ARG A 76 9.80 -4.26 -0.66
CA ARG A 76 10.24 -5.66 -0.58
C ARG A 76 9.27 -6.61 -1.29
N LEU A 77 7.97 -6.39 -1.13
CA LEU A 77 6.94 -7.19 -1.79
C LEU A 77 6.95 -6.97 -3.31
N ALA A 78 7.05 -5.72 -3.77
CA ALA A 78 7.12 -5.42 -5.19
C ALA A 78 8.37 -6.02 -5.85
N ALA A 79 9.53 -5.93 -5.19
CA ALA A 79 10.76 -6.58 -5.67
C ALA A 79 10.62 -8.11 -5.73
N ARG A 80 9.97 -8.71 -4.73
CA ARG A 80 9.68 -10.16 -4.73
C ARG A 80 8.72 -10.55 -5.86
N ASP A 81 7.69 -9.76 -6.10
CA ASP A 81 6.72 -9.99 -7.19
C ASP A 81 7.39 -9.89 -8.56
N GLU A 82 8.37 -9.00 -8.74
CA GLU A 82 9.15 -8.92 -9.99
C GLU A 82 10.02 -10.17 -10.20
N ILE A 83 10.64 -10.69 -9.14
CA ILE A 83 11.40 -11.94 -9.21
C ILE A 83 10.46 -13.11 -9.56
N VAL A 84 9.35 -13.27 -8.84
CA VAL A 84 8.38 -14.36 -9.08
C VAL A 84 7.73 -14.23 -10.46
N GLY A 85 7.40 -13.01 -10.89
CA GLY A 85 6.85 -12.72 -12.22
C GLY A 85 7.84 -12.91 -13.36
N SER A 86 9.15 -12.81 -13.10
CA SER A 86 10.21 -13.15 -14.06
C SER A 86 10.30 -14.66 -14.27
N PHE A 87 10.24 -15.45 -13.19
CA PHE A 87 10.25 -16.92 -13.26
C PHE A 87 8.97 -17.52 -13.87
N GLY A 88 7.81 -16.85 -13.75
CA GLY A 88 6.56 -17.31 -14.36
C GLY A 88 6.45 -17.08 -15.87
N ARG A 89 7.28 -16.22 -16.48
CA ARG A 89 7.25 -15.91 -17.91
C ARG A 89 8.14 -16.80 -18.78
N THR A 90 9.06 -17.55 -18.18
CA THR A 90 9.99 -18.44 -18.90
C THR A 90 9.45 -19.84 -19.16
N ALA A 91 8.30 -20.20 -18.59
CA ALA A 91 7.72 -21.55 -18.74
C ALA A 91 6.68 -21.67 -19.88
N ALA A 92 6.55 -20.64 -20.73
CA ALA A 92 5.56 -20.60 -21.82
C ALA A 92 6.19 -20.32 -23.20
N ALA A 93 7.40 -20.83 -23.44
CA ALA A 93 8.07 -20.79 -24.75
C ALA A 93 8.43 -22.20 -25.21
#